data_AF-A0A2D4KRG9-F1
#
_entry.id   AF-A0A2D4KRG9-F1
#
_cell.length_a   1.000
_cell.length_b   1.000
_cell.length_c   1.000
_cell.angle_alpha   90.00
_cell.angle_beta   90.00
_cell.angle_gamma   90.00
#
_symmetry.space_group_name_H-M   'P 1'
#
loop_
_entity.id
_entity.type
_entity.pdbx_description
1 polymer ?
#
loop_
_entity_poly.entity_id
_entity_poly.type
_entity_poly.pdbx_seq_one_letter_code
_entity_poly.pdbx_strand_id
1 'polypeptide(L)'
;FLHRPASGYVPEEIWKKAEEAVNEVKRQAMTELQKAVSEAERKAHDMITSERAKMERTVAEAKRQAAEDALSVINQQEDSSESCWNCGRKASETCSGCNTARYCGSFCQHKDWEKHHHLCGQTLQAQPQGETPAVSSSATPNSGAGSPIDTPPAATPRSNTPGTPSTIESTPR
;
A
#
# COMPACT_ATOMS: atom_id res chain seq x y z
N PHE A 1 -34.12 -63.08 62.22
CA PHE A 1 -33.88 -62.50 60.88
C PHE A 1 -34.12 -61.01 60.96
N LEU A 2 -33.10 -60.20 60.63
CA LEU A 2 -33.17 -58.94 59.90
C LEU A 2 -31.81 -58.24 60.05
N HIS A 3 -30.88 -58.60 59.17
CA HIS A 3 -29.66 -57.84 58.94
C HIS A 3 -30.05 -56.55 58.22
N ARG A 4 -29.91 -55.41 58.90
CA ARG A 4 -30.05 -54.08 58.30
C ARG A 4 -28.82 -53.82 57.41
N PRO A 5 -28.97 -53.45 56.12
CA PRO A 5 -27.83 -53.13 55.29
C PRO A 5 -27.22 -51.81 55.75
N ALA A 6 -25.90 -51.80 55.98
CA ALA A 6 -25.15 -50.60 56.32
C ALA A 6 -25.31 -49.58 55.18
N SER A 7 -25.84 -48.42 55.54
CA SER A 7 -26.09 -47.29 54.67
C SER A 7 -24.78 -46.71 54.14
N GLY A 8 -24.49 -46.94 52.86
CA GLY A 8 -24.04 -45.92 51.89
C GLY A 8 -22.81 -45.03 52.16
N TYR A 9 -21.96 -45.28 53.16
CA TYR A 9 -20.78 -44.44 53.39
C TYR A 9 -19.67 -44.82 52.41
N VAL A 10 -19.52 -44.05 51.34
CA VAL A 10 -18.36 -44.13 50.45
C VAL A 10 -17.14 -43.62 51.23
N PRO A 11 -16.08 -44.43 51.42
CA PRO A 11 -14.89 -44.01 52.15
C PRO A 11 -14.29 -42.70 51.61
N GLU A 12 -13.86 -41.79 52.48
CA GLU A 12 -13.32 -40.46 52.10
C GLU A 12 -12.17 -40.53 51.09
N GLU A 13 -11.36 -41.59 51.14
CA GLU A 13 -10.29 -41.86 50.17
C GLU A 13 -10.80 -41.98 48.74
N ILE A 14 -12.01 -42.53 48.55
CA ILE A 14 -12.62 -42.67 47.23
C ILE A 14 -13.08 -41.29 46.73
N TRP A 15 -13.63 -40.46 47.62
CA TRP A 15 -14.03 -39.08 47.29
C TRP A 15 -12.83 -38.22 46.91
N LYS A 16 -11.76 -38.24 47.71
CA LYS A 16 -10.52 -37.53 47.43
C LYS A 16 -9.92 -37.94 46.09
N LYS A 17 -9.87 -39.25 45.81
CA LYS A 17 -9.36 -39.77 44.54
C LYS A 17 -10.23 -39.36 43.34
N ALA A 18 -11.55 -39.29 43.52
CA ALA A 18 -12.46 -38.80 42.49
C ALA A 18 -12.25 -37.29 42.24
N GLU A 19 -12.07 -36.50 43.28
CA GLU A 19 -11.77 -35.06 43.17
C GLU A 19 -10.43 -34.81 42.47
N GLU A 20 -9.38 -35.54 42.84
CA GLU A 20 -8.08 -35.47 42.18
C GLU A 20 -8.18 -35.81 40.69
N ALA A 21 -8.93 -36.86 40.33
CA ALA A 21 -9.17 -37.21 38.94
C ALA A 21 -9.92 -36.12 38.18
N VAL A 22 -10.93 -35.49 38.79
CA VAL A 22 -11.66 -34.37 38.20
C VAL A 22 -10.75 -33.16 38.00
N ASN A 23 -9.92 -32.83 38.98
CA ASN A 23 -8.97 -31.72 38.90
C ASN A 23 -7.92 -31.95 37.82
N GLU A 24 -7.47 -33.18 37.65
CA GLU A 24 -6.53 -33.56 36.59
C GLU A 24 -7.17 -33.45 35.21
N VAL A 25 -8.41 -33.93 35.04
CA VAL A 25 -9.16 -33.77 33.79
C VAL A 25 -9.37 -32.29 33.47
N LYS A 26 -9.69 -31.47 34.47
CA LYS A 26 -9.83 -30.02 34.33
C LYS A 26 -8.52 -29.37 33.87
N ARG A 27 -7.38 -29.73 34.48
CA ARG A 27 -6.05 -29.23 34.11
C ARG A 27 -5.70 -29.61 32.67
N GLN A 28 -5.99 -30.86 32.28
CA GLN A 28 -5.74 -31.35 30.93
C GLN A 28 -6.62 -30.61 29.90
N ALA A 29 -7.92 -30.44 30.20
CA ALA A 29 -8.84 -29.71 29.34
C ALA A 29 -8.43 -28.24 29.15
N MET A 30 -7.98 -27.57 30.22
CA MET A 30 -7.46 -26.20 30.13
C MET A 30 -6.20 -26.11 29.27
N THR A 31 -5.31 -27.10 29.39
CA THR A 31 -4.06 -27.15 28.61
C THR A 31 -4.35 -27.36 27.11
N GLU A 32 -5.25 -28.30 26.78
CA GLU A 32 -5.66 -28.55 25.40
C GLU A 32 -6.41 -27.33 24.81
N LEU A 33 -7.27 -26.68 25.61
CA LEU A 33 -7.95 -25.45 25.18
C LEU A 33 -6.94 -24.33 24.89
N GLN A 34 -6.00 -24.09 25.79
CA GLN A 34 -4.99 -23.05 25.61
C GLN A 34 -4.13 -23.32 24.37
N LYS A 35 -3.73 -24.57 24.16
CA LYS A 35 -2.99 -24.99 22.97
C LYS A 35 -3.79 -24.75 21.69
N ALA A 36 -5.07 -25.12 21.67
CA ALA A 36 -5.93 -24.90 20.52
C ALA A 36 -6.13 -23.41 20.21
N VAL A 37 -6.29 -22.58 21.25
CA VAL A 37 -6.39 -21.11 21.10
C VAL A 37 -5.09 -20.54 20.53
N SER A 38 -3.93 -20.87 21.08
CA SER A 38 -2.66 -20.36 20.57
C SER A 38 -2.37 -20.79 19.13
N GLU A 39 -2.78 -22.01 18.74
CA GLU A 39 -2.66 -22.45 17.36
C GLU A 39 -3.60 -21.67 16.42
N ALA A 40 -4.85 -21.45 16.85
CA ALA A 40 -5.82 -20.68 16.09
C ALA A 40 -5.37 -19.21 15.93
N GLU A 41 -4.87 -18.59 17.00
CA GLU A 41 -4.31 -17.24 16.98
C GLU A 41 -3.14 -17.13 16.01
N ARG A 42 -2.15 -18.04 16.11
CA ARG A 42 -1.02 -18.06 15.19
C ARG A 42 -1.49 -18.19 13.74
N LYS A 43 -2.41 -19.11 13.46
CA LYS A 43 -2.95 -19.31 12.11
C LYS A 43 -3.68 -18.07 11.60
N ALA A 44 -4.43 -17.38 12.45
CA ALA A 44 -5.09 -16.12 12.10
C ALA A 44 -4.06 -15.03 11.79
N HIS A 45 -3.01 -14.90 12.59
CA HIS A 45 -1.91 -13.97 12.34
C HIS A 45 -1.16 -14.27 11.04
N ASP A 46 -0.88 -15.55 10.76
CA ASP A 46 -0.24 -15.98 9.51
C ASP A 46 -1.12 -15.62 8.30
N MET A 47 -2.43 -15.86 8.40
CA MET A 47 -3.40 -15.50 7.37
C MET A 47 -3.41 -13.99 7.11
N ILE A 48 -3.55 -13.16 8.15
CA ILE A 48 -3.56 -11.69 8.03
C ILE A 48 -2.27 -11.19 7.39
N THR A 49 -1.12 -11.72 7.82
CA THR A 49 0.20 -11.33 7.28
C THR A 49 0.31 -11.71 5.80
N SER A 50 -0.14 -12.91 5.43
CA SER A 50 -0.12 -13.36 4.03
C SER A 50 -1.03 -12.53 3.13
N GLU A 51 -2.22 -12.15 3.62
CA GLU A 51 -3.16 -11.30 2.88
C GLU A 51 -2.63 -9.88 2.74
N ARG A 52 -2.01 -9.32 3.79
CA ARG A 52 -1.31 -8.03 3.71
C ARG A 52 -0.20 -8.08 2.67
N ALA A 53 0.65 -9.11 2.68
CA ALA A 53 1.73 -9.25 1.70
C ALA A 53 1.20 -9.40 0.26
N LYS A 54 0.06 -10.05 0.05
CA LYS A 54 -0.62 -10.11 -1.26
C LYS A 54 -1.13 -8.74 -1.70
N MET A 55 -1.76 -8.00 -0.79
CA MET A 55 -2.24 -6.64 -1.06
C MET A 55 -1.08 -5.71 -1.40
N GLU A 56 -0.01 -5.72 -0.60
CA GLU A 56 1.18 -4.88 -0.84
C GLU A 56 1.81 -5.15 -2.21
N ARG A 57 1.90 -6.43 -2.61
CA ARG A 57 2.35 -6.78 -3.97
C ARG A 57 1.43 -6.23 -5.06
N THR A 58 0.12 -6.33 -4.87
CA THR A 58 -0.87 -5.81 -5.82
C THR A 58 -0.77 -4.29 -5.95
N VAL A 59 -0.58 -3.59 -4.83
CA VAL A 59 -0.38 -2.12 -4.82
C VAL A 59 0.93 -1.74 -5.50
N ALA A 60 2.03 -2.46 -5.22
CA ALA A 60 3.31 -2.21 -5.87
C ALA A 60 3.22 -2.40 -7.39
N GLU A 61 2.51 -3.43 -7.82
CA GLU A 61 2.28 -3.71 -9.24
C GLU A 61 1.42 -2.64 -9.91
N ALA A 62 0.32 -2.22 -9.27
CA ALA A 62 -0.51 -1.14 -9.78
C ALA A 62 0.27 0.18 -9.91
N LYS A 63 1.17 0.47 -8.96
CA LYS A 63 2.06 1.64 -9.05
C LYS A 63 3.06 1.53 -10.19
N ARG A 64 3.67 0.35 -10.37
CA ARG A 64 4.58 0.07 -11.49
C ARG A 64 3.86 0.27 -12.83
N GLN A 65 2.67 -0.32 -12.97
CA GLN A 65 1.86 -0.18 -14.17
C GLN A 65 1.48 1.28 -14.44
N ALA A 66 1.03 2.01 -13.41
CA ALA A 66 0.69 3.43 -13.57
C ALA A 66 1.90 4.28 -14.02
N ALA A 67 3.11 3.95 -13.52
CA ALA A 67 4.33 4.61 -13.98
C ALA A 67 4.67 4.26 -15.43
N GLU A 68 4.53 2.99 -15.83
CA GLU A 68 4.74 2.55 -17.21
C GLU A 68 3.74 3.16 -18.19
N ASP A 69 2.47 3.26 -17.80
CA ASP A 69 1.43 3.90 -18.60
C ASP A 69 1.73 5.40 -18.77
N ALA A 70 2.16 6.09 -17.71
CA ALA A 70 2.57 7.49 -17.79
C ALA A 70 3.76 7.70 -18.75
N LEU A 71 4.77 6.83 -18.68
CA LEU A 71 5.91 6.86 -19.61
C LEU A 71 5.48 6.56 -21.05
N SER A 72 4.56 5.61 -21.25
CA SER A 72 4.03 5.27 -22.57
C SER A 72 3.26 6.45 -23.20
N VAL A 73 2.50 7.20 -22.40
CA VAL A 73 1.82 8.43 -22.87
C VAL A 73 2.84 9.49 -23.31
N ILE A 74 3.91 9.70 -22.52
CA ILE A 74 4.97 10.66 -22.87
C ILE A 74 5.64 10.25 -24.19
N ASN A 75 6.06 9.00 -24.32
CA ASN A 75 6.75 8.52 -25.52
C ASN A 75 5.85 8.60 -26.77
N GLN A 76 4.54 8.31 -26.65
CA GLN A 76 3.59 8.49 -27.75
C GLN A 76 3.38 9.96 -28.14
N GLN A 77 3.37 10.86 -27.16
CA GLN A 77 3.31 12.30 -27.42
C GLN A 77 4.57 12.77 -28.17
N GLU A 78 5.74 12.27 -27.79
CA GLU A 78 7.01 12.58 -28.47
C GLU A 78 7.01 12.07 -29.92
N ASP A 79 6.62 10.82 -30.18
CA ASP A 79 6.54 10.27 -31.55
C ASP A 79 5.53 11.05 -32.43
N SER A 80 4.40 11.44 -31.84
CA SER A 80 3.40 12.30 -32.50
C SER A 80 3.94 13.70 -32.78
N SER A 81 4.76 14.25 -31.89
CA SER A 81 5.38 15.58 -32.03
C SER A 81 6.47 15.63 -33.12
N GLU A 82 6.93 14.46 -33.56
CA GLU A 82 7.91 14.34 -34.64
C GLU A 82 7.28 13.88 -35.97
N SER A 83 5.95 13.88 -36.05
CA SER A 83 5.21 13.49 -37.24
C SER A 83 4.81 14.70 -38.11
N CYS A 84 4.81 14.52 -39.42
CA CYS A 84 4.47 15.54 -40.40
C CYS A 84 2.98 15.89 -40.33
N TRP A 85 2.63 17.16 -40.10
CA TRP A 85 1.24 17.60 -39.94
C TRP A 85 0.35 17.33 -41.18
N ASN A 86 0.94 17.35 -42.39
CA ASN A 86 0.19 17.08 -43.63
C ASN A 86 -0.03 15.58 -43.92
N CYS A 87 0.90 14.69 -43.55
CA CYS A 87 0.88 13.30 -44.03
C CYS A 87 1.21 12.22 -42.99
N GLY A 88 1.51 12.58 -41.75
CA GLY A 88 1.76 11.65 -40.64
C GLY A 88 3.10 10.90 -40.68
N ARG A 89 3.90 11.00 -41.76
CA ARG A 89 5.25 10.41 -41.80
C ARG A 89 6.23 11.20 -40.93
N LYS A 90 7.33 10.57 -40.51
CA LYS A 90 8.43 11.20 -39.76
C LYS A 90 8.83 12.55 -40.40
N ALA A 91 8.73 13.62 -39.62
CA ALA A 91 9.14 14.94 -40.01
C ALA A 91 10.67 15.07 -39.95
N SER A 92 11.22 15.84 -40.88
CA SER A 92 12.65 16.13 -40.98
C SER A 92 12.94 17.62 -40.81
N GLU A 93 11.92 18.47 -40.97
CA GLU A 93 12.03 19.91 -40.98
C GLU A 93 10.95 20.52 -40.11
N THR A 94 11.24 21.68 -39.55
CA THR A 94 10.29 22.47 -38.77
C THR A 94 9.99 23.78 -39.51
N CYS A 95 8.75 24.26 -39.39
CA CYS A 95 8.37 25.56 -39.94
C CYS A 95 9.28 26.67 -39.38
N SER A 96 9.98 27.38 -40.25
CA SER A 96 10.91 28.46 -39.89
C SER A 96 10.26 29.64 -39.18
N GLY A 97 8.95 29.86 -39.36
CA GLY A 97 8.23 30.97 -38.73
C GLY A 97 7.82 30.72 -37.28
N CYS A 98 7.40 29.50 -36.93
CA CYS A 98 6.84 29.21 -35.60
C CYS A 98 7.58 28.14 -34.81
N ASN A 99 8.52 27.42 -35.44
CA ASN A 99 9.25 26.28 -34.90
C ASN A 99 8.38 25.18 -34.24
N THR A 100 7.07 25.19 -34.50
CA THR A 100 6.07 24.32 -33.85
C THR A 100 5.53 23.29 -34.83
N ALA A 101 5.16 23.72 -36.04
CA ALA A 101 4.67 22.81 -37.07
C ALA A 101 5.82 22.03 -37.72
N ARG A 102 5.61 20.72 -37.91
CA ARG A 102 6.64 19.76 -38.34
C ARG A 102 6.24 19.15 -39.68
N TYR A 103 7.20 18.99 -40.58
CA TYR A 103 6.96 18.45 -41.93
C TYR A 103 8.09 17.52 -42.37
N CYS A 104 7.77 16.53 -43.22
CA CYS A 104 8.76 15.65 -43.84
C CYS A 104 9.45 16.28 -45.06
N GLY A 105 9.31 17.59 -45.26
CA GLY A 105 9.82 18.34 -46.40
C GLY A 105 8.92 19.54 -46.76
N SER A 106 9.52 20.53 -47.41
CA SER A 106 8.87 21.77 -47.87
C SER A 106 7.56 21.55 -48.65
N PHE A 107 7.44 20.49 -49.46
CA PHE A 107 6.19 20.19 -50.18
C PHE A 107 4.98 20.01 -49.24
N CYS A 108 5.18 19.29 -48.13
CA CYS A 108 4.11 19.08 -47.14
C CYS A 108 3.77 20.37 -46.37
N GLN A 109 4.77 21.22 -46.13
CA GLN A 109 4.57 22.52 -45.51
C GLN A 109 3.68 23.43 -46.37
N HIS A 110 3.97 23.53 -47.67
CA HIS A 110 3.18 24.37 -48.59
C HIS A 110 1.73 23.86 -48.71
N LYS A 111 1.54 22.54 -48.74
CA LYS A 111 0.20 21.94 -48.84
C LYS A 111 -0.64 22.13 -47.58
N ASP A 112 -0.02 22.21 -46.41
CA ASP A 112 -0.71 22.50 -45.14
C ASP A 112 -0.84 24.00 -44.84
N TRP A 113 -0.18 24.87 -45.62
CA TRP A 113 -0.07 26.30 -45.34
C TRP A 113 -1.44 26.97 -45.13
N GLU A 114 -2.44 26.67 -45.95
CA GLU A 114 -3.80 27.21 -45.81
C GLU A 114 -4.43 26.93 -44.44
N LYS A 115 -4.10 25.79 -43.82
CA LYS A 115 -4.56 25.43 -42.48
C LYS A 115 -3.66 26.02 -41.40
N HIS A 116 -2.35 25.90 -41.57
CA HIS A 116 -1.36 26.26 -40.56
C HIS A 116 -1.16 27.78 -40.39
N HIS A 117 -1.26 28.59 -41.45
CA HIS A 117 -0.82 30.00 -41.42
C HIS A 117 -1.54 30.87 -40.39
N HIS A 118 -2.82 30.60 -40.11
CA HIS A 118 -3.58 31.32 -39.09
C HIS A 118 -2.99 31.12 -37.68
N LEU A 119 -2.34 29.98 -37.43
CA LEU A 119 -1.76 29.61 -36.13
C LEU A 119 -0.23 29.76 -36.10
N CYS A 120 0.39 30.11 -37.24
CA CYS A 120 1.83 30.27 -37.37
C CYS A 120 2.32 31.47 -36.55
N GLY A 121 3.06 31.22 -35.46
CA GLY A 121 3.71 32.25 -34.63
C GLY A 121 3.00 32.56 -33.31
N GLN A 122 1.80 32.01 -33.07
CA GLN A 122 1.09 32.21 -31.80
C GLN A 122 1.73 31.48 -30.61
N THR A 123 2.57 30.47 -30.86
CA THR A 123 3.16 29.59 -29.83
C THR A 123 4.47 30.11 -29.22
N LEU A 124 5.03 31.23 -29.69
CA LEU A 124 6.31 31.75 -29.18
C LEU A 124 6.24 32.55 -27.87
N GLN A 125 5.05 32.75 -27.27
CA GLN A 125 4.90 33.52 -26.03
C GLN A 125 4.79 32.70 -24.73
N ALA A 126 4.89 31.37 -24.77
CA ALA A 126 4.72 30.53 -23.57
C ALA A 126 5.79 29.43 -23.43
N GLN A 127 7.02 29.81 -23.08
CA GLN A 127 7.96 28.89 -22.44
C GLN A 127 8.87 29.67 -21.46
N PRO A 128 8.81 29.43 -20.13
CA PRO A 128 9.87 29.87 -19.24
C PRO A 128 11.11 29.00 -19.45
N GLN A 129 12.26 29.67 -19.47
CA GLN A 129 13.58 29.13 -19.66
C GLN A 129 13.93 28.06 -18.62
N GLY A 130 14.68 27.05 -19.06
CA GLY A 130 15.30 26.05 -18.21
C GLY A 130 16.20 26.69 -17.15
N GLU A 131 15.95 26.31 -15.91
CA GLU A 131 16.78 26.62 -14.75
C GLU A 131 17.96 25.65 -14.76
N THR A 132 19.15 26.17 -15.07
CA THR A 132 20.43 25.50 -14.80
C THR A 132 20.77 25.65 -13.31
N PRO A 133 20.99 24.59 -12.53
CA PRO A 133 21.76 24.70 -11.30
C PRO A 133 23.24 24.64 -11.66
N ALA A 134 23.90 25.79 -11.56
CA ALA A 134 25.35 25.87 -11.62
C ALA A 134 25.97 25.05 -10.48
N VAL A 135 26.90 24.18 -10.86
CA VAL A 135 27.88 23.54 -9.99
C VAL A 135 28.72 24.59 -9.27
N SER A 136 28.92 24.41 -7.96
CA SER A 136 30.05 24.98 -7.23
C SER A 136 30.50 23.95 -6.19
N SER A 137 31.71 23.46 -6.40
CA SER A 137 32.34 22.38 -5.66
C SER A 137 32.89 22.84 -4.31
N SER A 138 32.73 21.95 -3.33
CA SER A 138 33.71 21.55 -2.29
C SER A 138 34.29 22.59 -1.31
N ALA A 139 33.92 22.43 -0.04
CA ALA A 139 34.86 22.54 1.09
C ALA A 139 34.37 21.73 2.31
N THR A 140 35.14 20.71 2.71
CA THR A 140 35.25 20.15 4.07
C THR A 140 36.72 20.28 4.46
N PRO A 141 37.12 20.61 5.71
CA PRO A 141 36.98 19.66 6.82
C PRO A 141 36.75 20.23 8.25
N ASN A 142 36.10 19.40 9.07
CA ASN A 142 36.32 19.03 10.48
C ASN A 142 36.74 20.08 11.54
N SER A 143 35.99 20.18 12.65
CA SER A 143 36.41 19.84 14.04
C SER A 143 35.44 20.36 15.11
N GLY A 144 35.23 19.58 16.18
CA GLY A 144 34.68 20.02 17.48
C GLY A 144 33.32 19.39 17.81
N ALA A 145 33.29 18.18 18.37
CA ALA A 145 33.34 17.89 19.80
C ALA A 145 31.98 18.08 20.52
N GLY A 146 31.43 16.98 21.07
CA GLY A 146 30.40 17.03 22.10
C GLY A 146 29.28 15.99 21.97
N SER A 147 29.55 14.72 22.27
CA SER A 147 28.59 13.85 22.97
C SER A 147 28.79 14.08 24.48
N PRO A 148 27.78 13.93 25.37
CA PRO A 148 27.28 12.60 25.73
C PRO A 148 25.74 12.53 26.03
N ILE A 149 25.12 11.37 25.74
CA ILE A 149 24.50 10.42 26.69
C ILE A 149 23.25 10.98 27.43
N ASP A 150 22.05 10.43 27.16
CA ASP A 150 21.38 9.52 28.10
C ASP A 150 20.07 8.89 27.53
N THR A 151 19.64 7.84 28.21
CA THR A 151 18.85 6.67 27.79
C THR A 151 17.31 6.88 27.98
N PRO A 152 16.40 6.09 27.35
CA PRO A 152 14.91 6.22 27.41
C PRO A 152 14.35 5.49 28.68
N PRO A 153 13.02 5.22 28.95
CA PRO A 153 11.85 5.09 28.06
C PRO A 153 10.42 5.44 28.63
N ALA A 154 9.41 5.13 27.81
CA ALA A 154 8.04 4.69 28.15
C ALA A 154 7.03 5.66 28.82
N ALA A 155 5.94 5.93 28.09
CA ALA A 155 4.61 6.10 28.68
C ALA A 155 3.52 5.68 27.66
N THR A 156 2.79 4.62 27.98
CA THR A 156 1.43 4.39 27.49
C THR A 156 0.48 5.38 28.20
N PRO A 157 -0.73 5.63 27.67
CA PRO A 157 -1.85 4.92 28.27
C PRO A 157 -2.98 4.50 27.30
N ARG A 158 -3.42 3.26 27.54
CA ARG A 158 -4.80 2.77 27.77
C ARG A 158 -5.92 3.09 26.76
N SER A 159 -6.39 1.98 26.19
CA SER A 159 -7.73 1.60 25.74
C SER A 159 -8.90 2.43 26.27
N ASN A 160 -9.93 2.62 25.42
CA ASN A 160 -11.35 2.65 25.75
C ASN A 160 -12.22 2.43 24.49
N THR A 161 -12.80 1.24 24.33
CA THR A 161 -14.09 0.94 23.65
C THR A 161 -14.74 -0.19 24.47
N PRO A 162 -16.08 -0.39 24.54
CA PRO A 162 -17.08 -0.18 23.48
C PRO A 162 -18.44 0.42 23.91
N GLY A 163 -19.24 0.87 22.95
CA GLY A 163 -20.64 1.26 23.18
C GLY A 163 -21.49 1.03 21.93
N THR A 164 -22.40 0.07 21.99
CA THR A 164 -23.65 -0.11 21.20
C THR A 164 -24.40 -1.29 21.85
N PRO A 165 -25.75 -1.37 21.84
CA PRO A 165 -26.60 -1.09 20.67
C PRO A 165 -27.90 -0.32 20.96
N SER A 166 -28.55 0.20 19.92
CA SER A 166 -29.97 0.58 19.96
C SER A 166 -30.71 -0.12 18.83
N THR A 167 -31.71 -0.87 19.26
CA THR A 167 -32.70 -1.64 18.53
C THR A 167 -33.63 -0.71 17.76
N ILE A 168 -33.83 -0.96 16.47
CA ILE A 168 -35.07 -0.59 15.79
C ILE A 168 -35.46 -1.71 14.83
N GLU A 169 -36.59 -2.30 15.21
CA GLU A 169 -37.41 -3.26 14.52
C GLU A 169 -38.04 -2.61 13.27
N SER A 170 -38.10 -3.35 12.16
CA SER A 170 -38.88 -2.97 10.98
C SER A 170 -39.44 -4.24 10.36
N THR A 171 -40.71 -4.48 10.62
CA THR A 171 -41.53 -5.52 9.99
C THR A 171 -42.00 -5.04 8.62
N PRO A 172 -41.93 -5.85 7.55
CA PRO A 172 -42.62 -5.56 6.30
C PRO A 172 -44.04 -6.14 6.31
N ARG A 173 -44.91 -5.47 5.56
CA ARG A 173 -46.29 -5.86 5.28
C ARG A 173 -46.38 -6.72 4.03
#